data_AF-A0A9W5TBF9-F1
#
_entry.id   AF-A0A9W5TBF9-F1
#
_cell.length_a   1.000
_cell.length_b   1.000
_cell.length_c   1.000
_cell.angle_alpha   90.00
_cell.angle_beta   90.00
_cell.angle_gamma   90.00
#
_symmetry.space_group_name_H-M   'P 1'
#
loop_
_entity.id
_entity.type
_entity.pdbx_description
1 polymer ?
#
loop_
_entity_poly.entity_id
_entity_poly.type
_entity_poly.pdbx_seq_one_letter_code
_entity_poly.pdbx_strand_id
1 'polypeptide(L)'
;MDPAWYWLWVCCFSAQFVKVLKGYIRNCENPIQTTGLFSLSESDGIRYTVRKPLDCEIKSVRKLGSNDVDRNFFHVVIDHHGQYQYMPGQYCGIIPPGISERTNRPFAPRSYSIAPVLDEDDVDPSRCFSLSVRAPIVTGANQEEYKNIYVCSQFLTNSTPGTQVRLTGPFGRFLLTPADLRGERNLILIATGTGIVPCMGFLRALSDTPMEYGKKLGRILLIFGIQSPLTYLYRENLELYESKFQGRLRVIPCYSRDGPEPERCYVQQMILRQQALLNEVCTFDGRDCGIYICGHRSMDNQVVKSLYEVFLSNPNRDQLLSQIKIEVYD
;
A
#
# COMPACT_ATOMS: atom_id res chain seq x y z
N MET A 1 -12.61 5.77 45.94
CA MET A 1 -12.58 5.72 44.47
C MET A 1 -13.79 6.47 43.98
N ASP A 2 -13.57 7.54 43.21
CA ASP A 2 -14.59 8.51 42.83
C ASP A 2 -15.53 7.92 41.75
N PRO A 3 -16.86 7.84 41.98
CA PRO A 3 -17.81 7.23 41.06
C PRO A 3 -17.90 7.93 39.70
N ALA A 4 -17.39 9.15 39.55
CA ALA A 4 -17.36 9.88 38.28
C ALA A 4 -16.51 9.18 37.19
N TRP A 5 -15.46 8.47 37.58
CA TRP A 5 -14.58 7.77 36.63
C TRP A 5 -15.22 6.52 36.02
N TYR A 6 -16.09 5.84 36.77
CA TYR A 6 -16.78 4.64 36.30
C TYR A 6 -17.80 4.98 35.20
N TRP A 7 -18.52 6.09 35.36
CA TRP A 7 -19.48 6.58 34.36
C TRP A 7 -18.80 7.07 33.07
N LEU A 8 -17.65 7.75 33.17
CA LEU A 8 -16.84 8.13 32.00
C LEU A 8 -16.33 6.91 31.22
N TRP A 9 -15.90 5.86 31.92
CA TRP A 9 -15.44 4.62 31.29
C TRP A 9 -16.57 3.85 30.60
N VAL A 10 -17.73 3.73 31.25
CA VAL A 10 -18.93 3.08 30.68
C VAL A 10 -19.47 3.86 29.49
N CYS A 11 -19.48 5.20 29.54
CA CYS A 11 -19.89 6.05 28.42
C CYS A 11 -18.95 5.91 27.22
N CYS A 12 -17.63 5.90 27.42
CA CYS A 12 -16.67 5.69 26.33
C CYS A 12 -16.78 4.30 25.69
N PHE A 13 -16.92 3.24 26.50
CA PHE A 13 -17.11 1.87 25.99
C PHE A 13 -18.43 1.74 25.22
N SER A 14 -19.51 2.33 25.72
CA SER A 14 -20.81 2.30 25.04
C SER A 14 -20.79 3.07 23.72
N ALA A 15 -20.11 4.21 23.63
CA ALA A 15 -19.99 4.99 22.40
C ALA A 15 -19.16 4.26 21.32
N GLN A 16 -18.09 3.57 21.74
CA GLN A 16 -17.23 2.81 20.82
C GLN A 16 -17.93 1.52 20.36
N PHE A 17 -18.67 0.85 21.25
CA PHE A 17 -19.49 -0.32 20.92
C PHE A 17 -20.65 0.05 20.00
N VAL A 18 -21.31 1.19 20.22
CA VAL A 18 -22.38 1.70 19.34
C VAL A 18 -21.84 2.10 17.96
N LYS A 19 -20.61 2.61 17.84
CA LYS A 19 -19.96 2.84 16.54
C LYS A 19 -19.68 1.53 15.80
N VAL A 20 -19.17 0.51 16.49
CA VAL A 20 -18.92 -0.83 15.92
C VAL A 20 -20.24 -1.48 15.49
N LEU A 21 -21.29 -1.41 16.32
CA LEU A 21 -22.60 -1.97 15.99
C LEU A 21 -23.27 -1.23 14.82
N LYS A 22 -23.16 0.11 14.77
CA LYS A 22 -23.67 0.89 13.63
C LYS A 22 -22.89 0.58 12.35
N GLY A 23 -21.58 0.40 12.42
CA GLY A 23 -20.77 -0.07 11.29
C GLY A 23 -21.18 -1.48 10.82
N TYR A 24 -21.47 -2.38 11.76
CA TYR A 24 -21.94 -3.73 11.47
C TYR A 24 -23.35 -3.76 10.86
N ILE A 25 -24.31 -3.02 11.42
CA ILE A 25 -25.70 -2.95 10.94
C ILE A 25 -25.78 -2.28 9.56
N ARG A 26 -24.98 -1.23 9.31
CA ARG A 26 -24.93 -0.56 8.01
C ARG A 26 -24.41 -1.48 6.89
N ASN A 27 -23.54 -2.44 7.22
CA ASN A 27 -23.07 -3.50 6.31
C ASN A 27 -24.11 -4.60 6.06
N CYS A 28 -25.09 -4.78 6.96
CA CYS A 28 -26.19 -5.74 6.77
C CYS A 28 -27.36 -5.15 5.97
N GLU A 29 -27.61 -3.84 6.08
CA GLU A 29 -28.75 -3.19 5.42
C GLU A 29 -28.45 -2.71 3.99
N ASN A 30 -27.17 -2.49 3.65
CA ASN A 30 -26.73 -2.24 2.29
C ASN A 30 -25.84 -3.41 1.84
N PRO A 31 -26.40 -4.47 1.24
CA PRO A 31 -25.60 -5.31 0.36
C PRO A 31 -25.14 -4.39 -0.77
N ILE A 32 -23.93 -3.81 -0.63
CA ILE A 32 -23.26 -3.11 -1.70
C ILE A 32 -23.35 -4.05 -2.89
N GLN A 33 -24.09 -3.62 -3.92
CA GLN A 33 -24.06 -4.29 -5.21
C GLN A 33 -22.59 -4.45 -5.55
N THR A 34 -22.13 -5.70 -5.54
CA THR A 34 -20.78 -6.12 -5.85
C THR A 34 -20.52 -5.76 -7.31
N THR A 35 -20.18 -4.51 -7.57
CA THR A 35 -19.77 -4.03 -8.88
C THR A 35 -18.39 -4.61 -9.15
N GLY A 36 -18.39 -5.74 -9.84
CA GLY A 36 -17.31 -6.21 -10.71
C GLY A 36 -15.99 -6.45 -10.02
N LEU A 37 -15.73 -7.73 -9.71
CA LEU A 37 -14.39 -8.31 -9.70
C LEU A 37 -13.49 -7.61 -10.74
N PHE A 38 -12.24 -7.35 -10.37
CA PHE A 38 -11.15 -7.11 -11.31
C PHE A 38 -11.15 -8.20 -12.38
N SER A 39 -11.89 -7.99 -13.47
CA SER A 39 -11.94 -8.94 -14.58
C SER A 39 -10.59 -8.83 -15.26
N LEU A 40 -9.86 -9.95 -15.28
CA LEU A 40 -8.61 -10.13 -16.02
C LEU A 40 -8.83 -10.14 -17.54
N SER A 41 -9.70 -9.26 -18.06
CA SER A 41 -9.63 -8.88 -19.46
C SER A 41 -8.34 -8.09 -19.62
N GLU A 42 -7.48 -8.49 -20.56
CA GLU A 42 -6.37 -7.66 -21.03
C GLU A 42 -6.86 -6.21 -21.12
N SER A 43 -6.23 -5.31 -20.38
CA SER A 43 -6.73 -3.95 -20.24
C SER A 43 -6.58 -3.21 -21.58
N ASP A 44 -7.56 -3.37 -22.46
CA ASP A 44 -7.91 -2.46 -23.56
C ASP A 44 -8.51 -1.14 -23.01
N GLY A 45 -8.19 -0.82 -21.75
CA GLY A 45 -8.58 0.41 -21.08
C GLY A 45 -7.86 1.61 -21.71
N ILE A 46 -8.53 2.75 -21.70
CA ILE A 46 -7.97 4.01 -22.19
C ILE A 46 -6.68 4.32 -21.44
N ARG A 47 -5.57 4.39 -22.17
CA ARG A 47 -4.27 4.80 -21.62
C ARG A 47 -4.07 6.30 -21.78
N TYR A 48 -3.92 6.98 -20.65
CA TYR A 48 -3.64 8.42 -20.61
C TYR A 48 -2.15 8.69 -20.78
N THR A 49 -1.81 9.70 -21.56
CA THR A 49 -0.41 10.06 -21.89
C THR A 49 -0.15 11.51 -21.54
N VAL A 50 1.11 11.96 -21.56
CA VAL A 50 1.45 13.37 -21.32
C VAL A 50 0.74 14.32 -22.30
N ARG A 51 0.48 13.85 -23.54
CA ARG A 51 -0.22 14.65 -24.57
C ARG A 51 -1.73 14.69 -24.36
N LYS A 52 -2.29 13.65 -23.75
CA LYS A 52 -3.72 13.51 -23.45
C LYS A 52 -3.87 12.92 -22.04
N PRO A 53 -3.59 13.73 -21.00
CA PRO A 53 -3.76 13.29 -19.62
C PRO A 53 -5.25 13.23 -19.26
N LEU A 54 -5.59 12.56 -18.17
CA LEU A 54 -6.90 12.65 -17.55
C LEU A 54 -6.90 13.78 -16.52
N ASP A 55 -7.89 14.67 -16.59
CA ASP A 55 -8.15 15.65 -15.55
C ASP A 55 -8.96 15.01 -14.42
N CYS A 56 -8.51 15.19 -13.18
CA CYS A 56 -9.06 14.60 -11.96
C CYS A 56 -9.05 15.63 -10.84
N GLU A 57 -9.66 15.27 -9.71
CA GLU A 57 -9.78 16.15 -8.55
C GLU A 57 -9.22 15.48 -7.28
N ILE A 58 -8.46 16.25 -6.49
CA ILE A 58 -8.09 15.84 -5.13
C ILE A 58 -9.34 15.86 -4.25
N LYS A 59 -9.68 14.74 -3.63
CA LYS A 59 -10.78 14.64 -2.66
C LYS A 59 -10.34 14.89 -1.24
N SER A 60 -9.19 14.35 -0.86
CA SER A 60 -8.64 14.54 0.49
C SER A 60 -7.13 14.35 0.50
N VAL A 61 -6.49 15.01 1.47
CA VAL A 61 -5.07 14.85 1.78
C VAL A 61 -4.97 14.69 3.30
N ARG A 62 -4.46 13.55 3.74
CA ARG A 62 -4.33 13.22 5.16
C ARG A 62 -2.92 12.79 5.48
N LYS A 63 -2.33 13.37 6.52
CA LYS A 63 -1.02 12.94 7.02
C LYS A 63 -1.16 11.59 7.73
N LEU A 64 -0.39 10.59 7.30
CA LEU A 64 -0.33 9.26 7.91
C LEU A 64 0.71 9.18 9.01
N GLY A 65 1.82 9.92 8.87
CA GLY A 65 2.92 9.87 9.81
C GLY A 65 4.04 10.81 9.45
N SER A 66 5.02 10.90 10.35
CA SER A 66 6.26 11.65 10.16
C SER A 66 7.39 10.91 10.85
N ASN A 67 8.61 11.09 10.34
CA ASN A 67 9.78 10.71 11.13
C ASN A 67 10.28 11.87 12.00
N ASP A 68 9.60 13.02 11.98
CA ASP A 68 9.92 14.25 12.71
C ASP A 68 11.35 14.78 12.48
N VAL A 69 12.00 14.33 11.40
CA VAL A 69 13.36 14.72 11.02
C VAL A 69 13.32 15.44 9.68
N ASP A 70 12.86 14.76 8.64
CA ASP A 70 12.96 15.26 7.26
C ASP A 70 11.83 14.82 6.34
N ARG A 71 10.96 13.88 6.75
CA ARG A 71 9.92 13.32 5.88
C ARG A 71 8.57 13.21 6.57
N ASN A 72 7.55 13.59 5.81
CA ASN A 72 6.15 13.32 6.10
C ASN A 72 5.60 12.30 5.09
N PHE A 73 4.61 11.53 5.52
CA PHE A 73 3.90 10.56 4.70
C PHE A 73 2.41 10.91 4.69
N PHE A 74 1.82 10.90 3.51
CA PHE A 74 0.44 11.30 3.29
C PHE A 74 -0.33 10.24 2.53
N HIS A 75 -1.63 10.17 2.80
CA HIS A 75 -2.64 9.51 2.01
C HIS A 75 -3.39 10.57 1.21
N VAL A 76 -3.41 10.42 -0.11
CA VAL A 76 -4.05 11.38 -1.03
C VAL A 76 -5.09 10.66 -1.85
N VAL A 77 -6.35 11.06 -1.74
CA VAL A 77 -7.47 10.49 -2.50
C VAL A 77 -7.73 11.35 -3.74
N ILE A 78 -7.86 10.70 -4.90
CA ILE A 78 -8.11 11.34 -6.19
C ILE A 78 -9.39 10.76 -6.79
N ASP A 79 -10.35 11.63 -7.14
CA ASP A 79 -11.54 11.29 -7.93
C ASP A 79 -11.20 11.42 -9.42
N HIS A 80 -11.22 10.29 -10.11
CA HIS A 80 -10.99 10.16 -11.54
C HIS A 80 -12.29 10.04 -12.33
N HIS A 81 -13.43 10.33 -11.70
CA HIS A 81 -14.76 10.40 -12.27
C HIS A 81 -15.19 9.10 -12.98
N GLY A 82 -14.69 7.94 -12.52
CA GLY A 82 -14.95 6.64 -13.14
C GLY A 82 -14.23 6.39 -14.47
N GLN A 83 -13.35 7.30 -14.90
CA GLN A 83 -12.69 7.25 -16.22
C GLN A 83 -11.32 6.55 -16.21
N TYR A 84 -10.82 6.14 -15.05
CA TYR A 84 -9.47 5.59 -14.88
C TYR A 84 -9.55 4.18 -14.32
N GLN A 85 -9.49 3.19 -15.20
CA GLN A 85 -9.44 1.79 -14.80
C GLN A 85 -8.00 1.40 -14.50
N TYR A 86 -7.77 0.67 -13.41
CA TYR A 86 -6.44 0.18 -13.03
C TYR A 86 -6.55 -1.17 -12.33
N MET A 87 -5.44 -1.89 -12.28
CA MET A 87 -5.29 -3.12 -11.51
C MET A 87 -4.41 -2.88 -10.27
N PRO A 88 -4.64 -3.61 -9.17
CA PRO A 88 -3.77 -3.57 -8.00
C PRO A 88 -2.31 -3.81 -8.38
N GLY A 89 -1.43 -2.94 -7.89
CA GLY A 89 0.00 -2.96 -8.19
C GLY A 89 0.44 -2.17 -9.43
N GLN A 90 -0.51 -1.55 -10.15
CA GLN A 90 -0.18 -0.52 -11.13
C GLN A 90 0.17 0.83 -10.48
N TYR A 91 0.77 1.71 -11.27
CA TYR A 91 1.04 3.10 -10.90
C TYR A 91 0.48 4.08 -11.93
N CYS A 92 0.25 5.32 -11.50
CA CYS A 92 -0.08 6.45 -12.36
C CYS A 92 1.09 7.41 -12.45
N GLY A 93 1.11 8.26 -13.47
CA GLY A 93 2.01 9.41 -13.52
C GLY A 93 1.26 10.70 -13.22
N ILE A 94 1.67 11.44 -12.19
CA ILE A 94 1.13 12.76 -11.84
C ILE A 94 1.93 13.84 -12.57
N ILE A 95 1.25 14.70 -13.32
CA ILE A 95 1.88 15.88 -13.95
C ILE A 95 1.72 17.06 -12.99
N PRO A 96 2.79 17.48 -12.27
CA PRO A 96 2.68 18.64 -11.40
C PRO A 96 2.51 19.93 -12.22
N PRO A 97 1.83 20.95 -11.67
CA PRO A 97 1.66 22.23 -12.34
C PRO A 97 3.00 22.99 -12.44
N GLY A 98 3.04 23.97 -13.35
CA GLY A 98 4.17 24.88 -13.49
C GLY A 98 5.21 24.47 -14.53
N ILE A 99 6.24 25.31 -14.64
CA ILE A 99 7.34 25.20 -15.58
C ILE A 99 8.64 25.11 -14.78
N SER A 100 9.50 24.17 -15.15
CA SER A 100 10.84 24.02 -14.56
C SER A 100 11.73 25.18 -14.98
N GLU A 101 12.20 25.98 -14.02
CA GLU A 101 13.14 27.10 -14.25
C GLU A 101 14.41 26.63 -14.96
N ARG A 102 14.89 25.42 -14.63
CA ARG A 102 16.11 24.83 -15.19
C ARG A 102 15.99 24.48 -16.68
N THR A 103 14.81 24.03 -17.11
CA THR A 103 14.62 23.49 -18.48
C THR A 103 13.70 24.34 -19.34
N ASN A 104 13.04 25.35 -18.76
CA ASN A 104 11.98 26.15 -19.36
C ASN A 104 10.90 25.30 -20.07
N ARG A 105 10.53 24.19 -19.43
CA ARG A 105 9.54 23.21 -19.94
C ARG A 105 8.59 22.80 -18.81
N PRO A 106 7.34 22.39 -19.12
CA PRO A 106 6.47 21.78 -18.13
C PRO A 106 7.15 20.63 -17.40
N PHE A 107 6.87 20.48 -16.11
CA PHE A 107 7.43 19.39 -15.33
C PHE A 107 7.01 18.03 -15.89
N ALA A 108 7.96 17.10 -15.95
CA ALA A 108 7.68 15.72 -16.34
C ALA A 108 6.75 15.03 -15.30
N PRO A 109 5.96 14.03 -15.72
CA PRO A 109 5.17 13.23 -14.78
C PRO A 109 6.03 12.51 -13.77
N ARG A 110 5.54 12.34 -12.53
CA ARG A 110 6.16 11.50 -11.48
C ARG A 110 5.30 10.29 -11.20
N SER A 111 5.92 9.12 -11.08
CA SER A 111 5.22 7.87 -10.85
C SER A 111 4.81 7.71 -9.38
N TYR A 112 3.56 7.31 -9.15
CA TYR A 112 3.03 6.95 -7.83
C TYR A 112 2.21 5.67 -7.96
N SER A 113 2.58 4.65 -7.17
CA SER A 113 1.79 3.43 -7.04
C SER A 113 0.36 3.76 -6.63
N ILE A 114 -0.60 3.06 -7.20
CA ILE A 114 -2.02 3.25 -6.91
C ILE A 114 -2.43 2.27 -5.81
N ALA A 115 -3.10 2.77 -4.78
CA ALA A 115 -3.84 1.97 -3.81
C ALA A 115 -5.35 2.19 -3.99
N PRO A 116 -6.19 1.24 -3.59
CA PRO A 116 -7.61 1.50 -3.38
C PRO A 116 -7.79 2.57 -2.31
N VAL A 117 -8.95 3.23 -2.33
CA VAL A 117 -9.40 4.02 -1.19
C VAL A 117 -9.64 3.11 0.02
N LEU A 118 -9.50 3.67 1.20
CA LEU A 118 -9.80 3.02 2.47
C LEU A 118 -11.29 3.19 2.79
N ASP A 119 -11.86 2.25 3.56
CA ASP A 119 -13.27 2.32 3.95
C ASP A 119 -13.59 3.61 4.75
N GLU A 120 -12.59 4.16 5.46
CA GLU A 120 -12.68 5.41 6.23
C GLU A 120 -12.64 6.68 5.37
N ASP A 121 -12.32 6.59 4.07
CA ASP A 121 -12.27 7.76 3.19
C ASP A 121 -13.67 8.26 2.79
N ASP A 122 -14.71 7.43 2.95
CA ASP A 122 -16.12 7.74 2.67
C ASP A 122 -16.36 8.29 1.24
N VAL A 123 -15.71 7.66 0.25
CA VAL A 123 -15.84 7.98 -1.18
C VAL A 123 -16.20 6.75 -2.00
N ASP A 124 -16.68 6.97 -3.21
CA ASP A 124 -17.00 5.90 -4.16
C ASP A 124 -15.71 5.25 -4.72
N PRO A 125 -15.41 3.98 -4.41
CA PRO A 125 -14.19 3.30 -4.86
C PRO A 125 -14.19 3.01 -6.38
N SER A 126 -15.34 3.09 -7.06
CA SER A 126 -15.39 2.96 -8.53
C SER A 126 -14.91 4.23 -9.26
N ARG A 127 -14.84 5.34 -8.52
CA ARG A 127 -14.45 6.66 -9.03
C ARG A 127 -13.18 7.21 -8.43
N CYS A 128 -12.71 6.62 -7.32
CA CYS A 128 -11.59 7.14 -6.57
C CYS A 128 -10.53 6.06 -6.33
N PHE A 129 -9.27 6.50 -6.35
CA PHE A 129 -8.16 5.73 -5.81
C PHE A 129 -7.35 6.60 -4.85
N SER A 130 -6.40 5.98 -4.15
CA SER A 130 -5.49 6.68 -3.26
C SER A 130 -4.02 6.51 -3.64
N LEU A 131 -3.19 7.43 -3.17
CA LEU A 131 -1.73 7.40 -3.27
C LEU A 131 -1.13 7.54 -1.87
N SER A 132 -0.03 6.84 -1.62
CA SER A 132 0.84 7.15 -0.47
C SER A 132 2.01 8.00 -0.93
N VAL A 133 2.07 9.24 -0.43
CA VAL A 133 3.06 10.25 -0.87
C VAL A 133 4.05 10.52 0.24
N ARG A 134 5.34 10.30 -0.03
CA ARG A 134 6.45 10.77 0.79
C ARG A 134 6.82 12.20 0.37
N ALA A 135 6.80 13.14 1.29
CA ALA A 135 7.18 14.54 1.06
C ALA A 135 8.22 15.03 2.08
N PRO A 136 9.07 16.01 1.71
CA PRO A 136 10.00 16.61 2.66
C PRO A 136 9.27 17.42 3.75
N ILE A 137 9.88 17.54 4.92
CA ILE A 137 9.51 18.56 5.90
C ILE A 137 10.17 19.87 5.47
N VAL A 138 9.35 20.81 5.00
CA VAL A 138 9.79 22.15 4.60
C VAL A 138 9.74 23.07 5.82
N THR A 139 10.86 23.73 6.09
CA THR A 139 11.05 24.72 7.16
C THR A 139 11.65 25.99 6.55
N GLY A 140 11.64 27.10 7.29
CA GLY A 140 12.28 28.35 6.81
C GLY A 140 13.77 28.17 6.47
N ALA A 141 14.45 27.18 7.05
CA ALA A 141 15.87 26.92 6.81
C ALA A 141 16.16 26.19 5.49
N ASN A 142 15.22 25.36 4.97
CA ASN A 142 15.43 24.54 3.77
C ASN A 142 14.44 24.86 2.64
N GLN A 143 13.62 25.89 2.79
CA GLN A 143 12.60 26.27 1.81
C GLN A 143 13.18 26.57 0.42
N GLU A 144 14.30 27.30 0.36
CA GLU A 144 14.92 27.64 -0.92
C GLU A 144 15.56 26.41 -1.59
N GLU A 145 16.16 25.51 -0.80
CA GLU A 145 16.68 24.23 -1.29
C GLU A 145 15.57 23.40 -1.93
N TYR A 146 14.39 23.39 -1.31
CA TYR A 146 13.23 22.59 -1.74
C TYR A 146 12.33 23.27 -2.76
N LYS A 147 12.61 24.51 -3.18
CA LYS A 147 11.78 25.26 -4.13
C LYS A 147 11.59 24.54 -5.47
N ASN A 148 12.65 23.91 -5.98
CA ASN A 148 12.68 23.28 -7.30
C ASN A 148 12.87 21.75 -7.27
N ILE A 149 12.89 21.15 -6.07
CA ILE A 149 12.93 19.70 -5.86
C ILE A 149 11.69 19.25 -5.10
N TYR A 150 11.34 17.96 -5.18
CA TYR A 150 10.10 17.44 -4.59
C TYR A 150 8.80 18.14 -5.06
N VAL A 151 8.83 18.81 -6.23
CA VAL A 151 7.71 19.61 -6.76
C VAL A 151 6.39 18.83 -6.75
N CYS A 152 6.41 17.59 -7.21
CA CYS A 152 5.19 16.78 -7.32
C CYS A 152 4.66 16.30 -5.96
N SER A 153 5.53 15.89 -5.04
CA SER A 153 5.08 15.47 -3.72
C SER A 153 4.58 16.67 -2.92
N GLN A 154 5.28 17.81 -2.97
CA GLN A 154 4.81 19.04 -2.34
C GLN A 154 3.46 19.52 -2.91
N PHE A 155 3.28 19.47 -4.24
CA PHE A 155 2.00 19.79 -4.88
C PHE A 155 0.88 18.92 -4.32
N LEU A 156 1.04 17.59 -4.32
CA LEU A 156 0.01 16.67 -3.82
C LEU A 156 -0.28 16.87 -2.34
N THR A 157 0.74 17.04 -1.49
CA THR A 157 0.56 17.10 -0.04
C THR A 157 0.08 18.45 0.47
N ASN A 158 0.25 19.51 -0.32
CA ASN A 158 -0.27 20.85 0.00
C ASN A 158 -1.60 21.15 -0.71
N SER A 159 -2.13 20.20 -1.48
CA SER A 159 -3.42 20.35 -2.17
C SER A 159 -4.59 20.31 -1.19
N THR A 160 -5.66 21.02 -1.52
CA THR A 160 -6.95 20.99 -0.81
C THR A 160 -8.02 20.25 -1.65
N PRO A 161 -9.11 19.78 -1.03
CA PRO A 161 -10.24 19.23 -1.78
C PRO A 161 -10.70 20.18 -2.90
N GLY A 162 -10.93 19.66 -4.10
CA GLY A 162 -11.24 20.46 -5.29
C GLY A 162 -10.03 20.79 -6.18
N THR A 163 -8.80 20.59 -5.70
CA THR A 163 -7.59 20.87 -6.48
C THR A 163 -7.52 19.95 -7.71
N GLN A 164 -7.33 20.55 -8.89
CA GLN A 164 -7.22 19.81 -10.15
C GLN A 164 -5.86 19.12 -10.26
N VAL A 165 -5.86 17.85 -10.67
CA VAL A 165 -4.66 17.04 -10.87
C VAL A 165 -4.74 16.30 -12.20
N ARG A 166 -3.62 16.24 -12.91
CA ARG A 166 -3.52 15.57 -14.22
C ARG A 166 -2.80 14.24 -14.12
N LEU A 167 -3.45 13.18 -14.58
CA LEU A 167 -2.97 11.81 -14.54
C LEU A 167 -2.54 11.30 -15.91
N THR A 168 -1.56 10.42 -15.90
CA THR A 168 -1.17 9.54 -17.01
C THR A 168 -1.22 8.08 -16.55
N GLY A 169 -1.27 7.14 -17.49
CA GLY A 169 -1.32 5.70 -17.20
C GLY A 169 -2.72 5.08 -17.40
N PRO A 170 -3.00 3.95 -16.75
CA PRO A 170 -2.13 3.24 -15.80
C PRO A 170 -0.87 2.62 -16.44
N PHE A 171 0.11 2.31 -15.59
CA PHE A 171 1.38 1.67 -15.94
C PHE A 171 1.76 0.58 -14.94
N GLY A 172 2.79 -0.20 -15.27
CA GLY A 172 3.33 -1.23 -14.39
C GLY A 172 2.77 -2.63 -14.67
N ARG A 173 3.58 -3.64 -14.32
CA ARG A 173 3.26 -5.07 -14.44
C ARG A 173 3.45 -5.83 -13.11
N PHE A 174 3.58 -5.09 -12.01
CA PHE A 174 3.65 -5.64 -10.65
C PHE A 174 2.26 -6.11 -10.19
N LEU A 175 1.70 -7.10 -10.89
CA LEU A 175 0.33 -7.56 -10.72
C LEU A 175 0.31 -8.93 -10.05
N LEU A 176 -0.71 -9.19 -9.23
CA LEU A 176 -1.04 -10.56 -8.83
C LEU A 176 -1.37 -11.41 -10.07
N THR A 177 -0.97 -12.68 -10.05
CA THR A 177 -1.41 -13.64 -11.07
C THR A 177 -2.88 -14.01 -10.84
N PRO A 178 -3.57 -14.58 -11.86
CA PRO A 178 -4.92 -15.11 -11.66
C PRO A 178 -5.00 -16.15 -10.53
N ALA A 179 -3.96 -16.98 -10.37
CA ALA A 179 -3.88 -17.97 -9.30
C ALA A 179 -3.71 -17.30 -7.92
N ASP A 180 -2.94 -16.22 -7.82
CA ASP A 180 -2.82 -15.44 -6.59
C ASP A 180 -4.18 -14.85 -6.19
N LEU A 181 -4.90 -14.23 -7.13
CA LEU A 181 -6.21 -13.60 -6.89
C LEU A 181 -7.28 -14.62 -6.46
N ARG A 182 -7.27 -15.83 -7.03
CA ARG A 182 -8.14 -16.94 -6.60
C ARG A 182 -7.72 -17.57 -5.27
N GLY A 183 -6.64 -17.09 -4.66
CA GLY A 183 -6.13 -17.59 -3.40
C GLY A 183 -5.47 -18.96 -3.49
N GLU A 184 -5.08 -19.41 -4.69
CA GLU A 184 -4.51 -20.75 -4.94
C GLU A 184 -3.05 -20.83 -4.48
N ARG A 185 -2.35 -19.70 -4.41
CA ARG A 185 -0.94 -19.60 -4.02
C ARG A 185 -0.78 -18.99 -2.63
N ASN A 186 0.28 -19.39 -1.92
CA ASN A 186 0.78 -18.63 -0.78
C ASN A 186 1.53 -17.38 -1.28
N LEU A 187 1.62 -16.34 -0.47
CA LEU A 187 2.23 -15.07 -0.85
C LEU A 187 3.23 -14.60 0.20
N ILE A 188 4.41 -14.20 -0.26
CA ILE A 188 5.36 -13.40 0.52
C ILE A 188 5.40 -12.00 -0.08
N LEU A 189 4.99 -11.02 0.71
CA LEU A 189 5.01 -9.61 0.36
C LEU A 189 6.12 -8.92 1.15
N ILE A 190 6.98 -8.18 0.48
CA ILE A 190 8.07 -7.43 1.11
C ILE A 190 7.93 -5.98 0.69
N ALA A 191 7.70 -5.11 1.67
CA ALA A 191 7.48 -3.69 1.44
C ALA A 191 8.45 -2.83 2.25
N THR A 192 8.85 -1.67 1.74
CA THR A 192 9.47 -0.61 2.56
C THR A 192 8.85 0.75 2.30
N GLY A 193 8.58 1.52 3.36
CA GLY A 193 8.01 2.87 3.24
C GLY A 193 6.74 2.90 2.37
N THR A 194 6.70 3.77 1.35
CA THR A 194 5.56 3.86 0.42
C THR A 194 5.40 2.63 -0.48
N GLY A 195 6.36 1.70 -0.49
CA GLY A 195 6.23 0.40 -1.17
C GLY A 195 5.13 -0.51 -0.59
N ILE A 196 4.51 -0.12 0.52
CA ILE A 196 3.32 -0.78 1.06
C ILE A 196 2.09 -0.63 0.16
N VAL A 197 2.05 0.39 -0.71
CA VAL A 197 0.87 0.75 -1.50
C VAL A 197 0.36 -0.39 -2.39
N PRO A 198 1.20 -1.05 -3.22
CA PRO A 198 0.77 -2.24 -3.95
C PRO A 198 0.25 -3.35 -3.05
N CYS A 199 0.86 -3.56 -1.87
CA CYS A 199 0.42 -4.58 -0.92
C CYS A 199 -0.98 -4.28 -0.39
N MET A 200 -1.31 -3.02 -0.08
CA MET A 200 -2.69 -2.63 0.29
C MET A 200 -3.69 -2.94 -0.83
N GLY A 201 -3.30 -2.70 -2.09
CA GLY A 201 -4.12 -3.08 -3.24
C GLY A 201 -4.29 -4.59 -3.38
N PHE A 202 -3.24 -5.37 -3.16
CA PHE A 202 -3.30 -6.84 -3.17
C PHE A 202 -4.21 -7.37 -2.07
N LEU A 203 -4.06 -6.89 -0.84
CA LEU A 203 -4.91 -7.30 0.29
C LEU A 203 -6.38 -6.94 0.05
N ARG A 204 -6.67 -5.76 -0.51
CA ARG A 204 -8.04 -5.40 -0.89
C ARG A 204 -8.60 -6.35 -1.95
N ALA A 205 -7.85 -6.59 -3.03
CA ALA A 205 -8.31 -7.44 -4.12
C ALA A 205 -8.55 -8.89 -3.67
N LEU A 206 -7.65 -9.45 -2.85
CA LEU A 206 -7.82 -10.78 -2.25
C LEU A 206 -9.00 -10.83 -1.29
N SER A 207 -9.26 -9.73 -0.59
CA SER A 207 -10.39 -9.62 0.31
C SER A 207 -11.74 -9.49 -0.41
N ASP A 208 -11.77 -8.86 -1.58
CA ASP A 208 -13.00 -8.61 -2.35
C ASP A 208 -13.31 -9.76 -3.31
N THR A 209 -12.32 -10.61 -3.61
CA THR A 209 -12.50 -11.78 -4.47
C THR A 209 -13.25 -12.88 -3.70
N PRO A 210 -14.46 -13.28 -4.14
CA PRO A 210 -15.18 -14.37 -3.52
C PRO A 210 -14.41 -15.68 -3.65
N MET A 211 -14.25 -16.37 -2.52
CA MET A 211 -13.67 -17.72 -2.52
C MET A 211 -14.74 -18.73 -2.97
N GLU A 212 -14.34 -19.69 -3.79
CA GLU A 212 -15.18 -20.85 -4.08
C GLU A 212 -15.52 -21.60 -2.80
N TYR A 213 -16.74 -22.17 -2.74
CA TYR A 213 -17.21 -22.90 -1.58
C TYR A 213 -16.22 -24.01 -1.17
N GLY A 214 -15.82 -24.01 0.10
CA GLY A 214 -14.87 -24.98 0.66
C GLY A 214 -13.39 -24.67 0.40
N LYS A 215 -13.04 -23.72 -0.47
CA LYS A 215 -11.65 -23.28 -0.66
C LYS A 215 -11.27 -22.23 0.37
N LYS A 216 -10.02 -22.31 0.85
CA LYS A 216 -9.41 -21.32 1.76
C LYS A 216 -8.32 -20.56 1.02
N LEU A 217 -8.19 -19.27 1.34
CA LEU A 217 -7.10 -18.42 0.88
C LEU A 217 -5.74 -19.02 1.28
N GLY A 218 -4.74 -18.92 0.40
CA GLY A 218 -3.35 -19.22 0.73
C GLY A 218 -2.85 -18.37 1.90
N ARG A 219 -1.75 -18.78 2.52
CA ARG A 219 -1.12 -17.95 3.56
C ARG A 219 -0.42 -16.76 2.92
N ILE A 220 -0.49 -15.63 3.60
CA ILE A 220 0.13 -14.38 3.20
C ILE A 220 1.03 -13.94 4.34
N LEU A 221 2.31 -13.72 4.04
CA LEU A 221 3.28 -13.11 4.94
C LEU A 221 3.68 -11.75 4.38
N LEU A 222 3.45 -10.68 5.13
CA LEU A 222 3.94 -9.35 4.80
C LEU A 222 5.08 -8.97 5.75
N ILE A 223 6.28 -8.75 5.21
CA ILE A 223 7.40 -8.13 5.92
C ILE A 223 7.44 -6.66 5.53
N PHE A 224 7.30 -5.76 6.50
CA PHE A 224 7.17 -4.33 6.24
C PHE A 224 8.26 -3.50 6.94
N GLY A 225 9.18 -2.95 6.15
CA GLY A 225 10.27 -2.10 6.63
C GLY A 225 9.92 -0.63 6.72
N ILE A 226 10.02 -0.09 7.93
CA ILE A 226 9.77 1.32 8.23
C ILE A 226 10.78 1.83 9.27
N GLN A 227 10.76 3.12 9.58
CA GLN A 227 11.77 3.72 10.47
C GLN A 227 11.44 3.45 11.92
N SER A 228 10.22 3.77 12.32
CA SER A 228 9.71 3.66 13.70
C SER A 228 8.19 3.50 13.68
N PRO A 229 7.56 3.21 14.84
CA PRO A 229 6.10 3.15 14.96
C PRO A 229 5.38 4.41 14.46
N LEU A 230 6.00 5.59 14.55
CA LEU A 230 5.46 6.87 14.04
C LEU A 230 5.33 6.92 12.51
N THR A 231 6.02 6.02 11.82
CA THR A 231 5.98 5.86 10.36
C THR A 231 5.33 4.55 9.92
N TYR A 232 4.62 3.87 10.82
CA TYR A 232 3.90 2.63 10.49
C TYR A 232 2.62 2.94 9.69
N LEU A 233 2.81 3.14 8.38
CA LEU A 233 1.74 3.49 7.45
C LEU A 233 0.65 2.41 7.43
N TYR A 234 -0.62 2.83 7.45
CA TYR A 234 -1.79 1.97 7.34
C TYR A 234 -1.93 0.89 8.42
N ARG A 235 -1.34 1.10 9.60
CA ARG A 235 -1.36 0.13 10.70
C ARG A 235 -2.76 -0.41 11.01
N GLU A 236 -3.73 0.46 11.25
CA GLU A 236 -5.10 0.06 11.61
C GLU A 236 -5.78 -0.74 10.49
N ASN A 237 -5.54 -0.36 9.23
CA ASN A 237 -6.08 -1.08 8.08
C ASN A 237 -5.42 -2.46 7.92
N LEU A 238 -4.12 -2.59 8.20
CA LEU A 238 -3.40 -3.87 8.20
C LEU A 238 -3.92 -4.79 9.30
N GLU A 239 -4.15 -4.27 10.52
CA GLU A 239 -4.75 -5.02 11.63
C GLU A 239 -6.18 -5.50 11.27
N LEU A 240 -6.96 -4.67 10.58
CA LEU A 240 -8.28 -5.05 10.04
C LEU A 240 -8.17 -6.20 9.03
N TYR A 241 -7.20 -6.15 8.11
CA TYR A 241 -6.97 -7.24 7.16
C TYR A 241 -6.53 -8.54 7.86
N GLU A 242 -5.66 -8.47 8.87
CA GLU A 242 -5.27 -9.67 9.65
C GLU A 242 -6.49 -10.35 10.28
N SER A 243 -7.39 -9.55 10.85
CA SER A 243 -8.67 -10.03 11.39
C SER A 243 -9.56 -10.65 10.30
N LYS A 244 -9.74 -9.94 9.18
CA LYS A 244 -10.58 -10.37 8.05
C LYS A 244 -10.08 -11.67 7.41
N PHE A 245 -8.77 -11.87 7.34
CA PHE A 245 -8.15 -13.07 6.79
C PHE A 245 -8.05 -14.24 7.77
N GLN A 246 -8.56 -14.12 9.00
CA GLN A 246 -8.74 -15.23 9.94
C GLN A 246 -7.47 -16.08 10.14
N GLY A 247 -6.33 -15.41 10.36
CA GLY A 247 -5.03 -16.06 10.56
C GLY A 247 -4.34 -16.54 9.28
N ARG A 248 -4.87 -16.19 8.09
CA ARG A 248 -4.19 -16.43 6.80
C ARG A 248 -3.20 -15.33 6.45
N LEU A 249 -3.40 -14.10 6.93
CA LEU A 249 -2.42 -13.01 6.83
C LEU A 249 -1.64 -12.90 8.14
N ARG A 250 -0.33 -12.72 8.01
CA ARG A 250 0.56 -12.30 9.09
C ARG A 250 1.40 -11.11 8.63
N VAL A 251 1.39 -10.03 9.40
CA VAL A 251 2.19 -8.82 9.16
C VAL A 251 3.32 -8.75 10.18
N ILE A 252 4.55 -8.55 9.69
CA ILE A 252 5.75 -8.39 10.51
C ILE A 252 6.37 -7.03 10.18
N PRO A 253 6.14 -6.00 11.02
CA PRO A 253 6.88 -4.74 10.90
C PRO A 253 8.34 -4.94 11.32
N CYS A 254 9.26 -4.30 10.62
CA CYS A 254 10.66 -4.19 11.05
C CYS A 254 11.09 -2.72 11.09
N TYR A 255 11.53 -2.28 12.26
CA TYR A 255 11.90 -0.89 12.54
C TYR A 255 13.41 -0.69 12.40
N SER A 256 13.83 0.21 11.51
CA SER A 256 15.25 0.49 11.26
C SER A 256 15.85 1.51 12.24
N ARG A 257 15.02 2.28 12.96
CA ARG A 257 15.44 3.39 13.84
C ARG A 257 14.79 3.36 15.22
N ASP A 258 14.03 2.32 15.56
CA ASP A 258 13.32 2.18 16.83
C ASP A 258 13.81 0.94 17.59
N GLY A 259 13.84 1.04 18.92
CA GLY A 259 14.38 0.00 19.82
C GLY A 259 15.91 0.02 19.97
N PRO A 260 16.46 -0.76 20.93
CA PRO A 260 17.89 -0.97 21.09
C PRO A 260 18.46 -1.85 19.97
N GLU A 261 19.78 -1.80 19.75
CA GLU A 261 20.45 -2.87 19.01
C GLU A 261 20.40 -4.17 19.86
N PRO A 262 20.10 -5.35 19.29
CA PRO A 262 19.96 -5.69 17.88
C PRO A 262 18.50 -5.70 17.36
N GLU A 263 17.54 -5.15 18.10
CA GLU A 263 16.12 -5.17 17.72
C GLU A 263 15.88 -4.37 16.43
N ARG A 264 16.62 -3.27 16.25
CA ARG A 264 16.68 -2.53 14.99
C ARG A 264 17.03 -3.44 13.82
N CYS A 265 16.24 -3.38 12.77
CA CYS A 265 16.50 -4.16 11.58
C CYS A 265 15.87 -3.59 10.32
N TYR A 266 16.54 -3.89 9.21
CA TYR A 266 16.01 -3.75 7.86
C TYR A 266 15.35 -5.06 7.39
N VAL A 267 14.58 -4.97 6.31
CA VAL A 267 13.81 -6.11 5.76
C VAL A 267 14.69 -7.33 5.44
N GLN A 268 15.90 -7.14 4.92
CA GLN A 268 16.83 -8.23 4.61
C GLN A 268 17.26 -9.00 5.87
N GLN A 269 17.46 -8.30 6.99
CA GLN A 269 17.76 -8.94 8.27
C GLN A 269 16.53 -9.65 8.84
N MET A 270 15.34 -9.05 8.70
CA MET A 270 14.10 -9.68 9.14
C MET A 270 13.79 -10.97 8.37
N ILE A 271 14.06 -10.99 7.05
CA ILE A 271 13.95 -12.18 6.20
C ILE A 271 14.81 -13.32 6.75
N LEU A 272 16.06 -13.05 7.10
CA LEU A 272 16.96 -14.04 7.69
C LEU A 272 16.49 -14.48 9.09
N ARG A 273 16.05 -13.56 9.95
CA ARG A 273 15.51 -13.88 11.28
C ARG A 273 14.26 -14.75 11.21
N GLN A 274 13.44 -14.58 10.18
CA GLN A 274 12.19 -15.31 9.97
C GLN A 274 12.35 -16.47 8.96
N GLN A 275 13.56 -16.94 8.69
CA GLN A 275 13.83 -17.98 7.68
C GLN A 275 12.90 -19.21 7.80
N ALA A 276 12.66 -19.70 9.01
CA ALA A 276 11.78 -20.83 9.25
C ALA A 276 10.34 -20.54 8.81
N LEU A 277 9.83 -19.36 9.16
CA LEU A 277 8.49 -18.92 8.81
C LEU A 277 8.34 -18.69 7.29
N LEU A 278 9.34 -18.12 6.62
CA LEU A 278 9.29 -17.96 5.16
C LEU A 278 9.21 -19.32 4.47
N ASN A 279 10.02 -20.29 4.89
CA ASN A 279 9.96 -21.65 4.34
C ASN A 279 8.63 -22.35 4.64
N GLU A 280 8.09 -22.17 5.85
CA GLU A 280 6.76 -22.68 6.23
C GLU A 280 5.67 -22.10 5.32
N VAL A 281 5.64 -20.78 5.13
CA VAL A 281 4.65 -20.13 4.27
C VAL A 281 4.79 -20.58 2.82
N CYS A 282 6.02 -20.73 2.31
CA CYS A 282 6.25 -21.19 0.94
C CYS A 282 5.75 -22.60 0.64
N THR A 283 5.62 -23.45 1.67
CA THR A 283 5.24 -24.87 1.51
C THR A 283 3.87 -25.21 2.08
N PHE A 284 3.20 -24.22 2.69
CA PHE A 284 1.95 -24.40 3.39
C PHE A 284 0.84 -24.96 2.49
N ASP A 285 0.12 -25.97 2.97
CA ASP A 285 -0.92 -26.70 2.25
C ASP A 285 -0.45 -27.28 0.88
N GLY A 286 0.86 -27.43 0.66
CA GLY A 286 1.43 -27.91 -0.61
C GLY A 286 1.23 -26.97 -1.80
N ARG A 287 0.94 -25.68 -1.55
CA ARG A 287 0.67 -24.68 -2.60
C ARG A 287 1.95 -24.03 -3.10
N ASP A 288 1.93 -23.61 -4.36
CA ASP A 288 2.95 -22.71 -4.90
C ASP A 288 3.00 -21.38 -4.13
N CYS A 289 4.15 -20.72 -4.16
CA CYS A 289 4.35 -19.44 -3.48
C CYS A 289 4.73 -18.32 -4.46
N GLY A 290 4.05 -17.18 -4.38
CA GLY A 290 4.40 -15.95 -5.10
C GLY A 290 5.14 -14.97 -4.19
N ILE A 291 6.19 -14.33 -4.71
CA ILE A 291 7.00 -13.36 -3.94
C ILE A 291 6.96 -12.00 -4.64
N TYR A 292 6.59 -10.97 -3.88
CA TYR A 292 6.38 -9.61 -4.37
C TYR A 292 7.19 -8.63 -3.52
N ILE A 293 8.07 -7.86 -4.17
CA ILE A 293 8.98 -6.93 -3.50
C ILE A 293 8.71 -5.51 -4.01
N CYS A 294 8.35 -4.58 -3.14
CA CYS A 294 8.18 -3.17 -3.51
C CYS A 294 8.79 -2.20 -2.49
N GLY A 295 9.58 -1.24 -2.95
CA GLY A 295 10.25 -0.32 -2.04
C GLY A 295 11.33 0.53 -2.70
N HIS A 296 12.21 1.08 -1.87
CA HIS A 296 13.31 1.92 -2.34
C HIS A 296 14.39 1.06 -3.01
N ARG A 297 14.93 1.51 -4.16
CA ARG A 297 15.91 0.75 -4.95
C ARG A 297 17.09 0.20 -4.16
N SER A 298 17.54 0.92 -3.12
CA SER A 298 18.70 0.49 -2.31
C SER A 298 18.50 -0.86 -1.58
N MET A 299 17.26 -1.33 -1.40
CA MET A 299 16.99 -2.57 -0.69
C MET A 299 17.09 -3.81 -1.59
N ASP A 300 16.87 -3.65 -2.90
CA ASP A 300 16.58 -4.73 -3.86
C ASP A 300 17.57 -5.89 -3.77
N ASN A 301 18.84 -5.61 -4.08
CA ASN A 301 19.91 -6.61 -4.10
C ASN A 301 20.07 -7.33 -2.75
N GLN A 302 19.90 -6.62 -1.63
CA GLN A 302 20.07 -7.21 -0.30
C GLN A 302 18.90 -8.13 0.05
N VAL A 303 17.67 -7.75 -0.30
CA VAL A 303 16.48 -8.56 -0.11
C VAL A 303 16.58 -9.85 -0.93
N VAL A 304 16.92 -9.75 -2.21
CA VAL A 304 17.07 -10.92 -3.09
C VAL A 304 18.16 -11.87 -2.57
N LYS A 305 19.30 -11.32 -2.11
CA LYS A 305 20.36 -12.13 -1.50
C LYS A 305 19.87 -12.86 -0.25
N SER A 306 19.16 -12.18 0.66
CA SER A 306 18.63 -12.82 1.86
C SER A 306 17.58 -13.90 1.53
N LEU A 307 16.74 -13.70 0.51
CA LEU A 307 15.81 -14.74 0.05
C LEU A 307 16.55 -15.95 -0.53
N TYR A 308 17.62 -15.73 -1.30
CA TYR A 308 18.46 -16.81 -1.79
C TYR A 308 19.03 -17.65 -0.63
N GLU A 309 19.55 -16.99 0.40
CA GLU A 309 20.06 -17.64 1.62
C GLU A 309 18.98 -18.43 2.36
N VAL A 310 17.79 -17.83 2.55
CA VAL A 310 16.63 -18.47 3.21
C VAL A 310 16.20 -19.75 2.50
N PHE A 311 16.21 -19.74 1.16
CA PHE A 311 15.73 -20.85 0.33
C PHE A 311 16.83 -21.78 -0.17
N LEU A 312 18.06 -21.71 0.36
CA LEU A 312 19.17 -22.57 -0.05
C LEU A 312 18.82 -24.07 -0.01
N SER A 313 18.08 -24.51 1.00
CA SER A 313 17.64 -25.90 1.18
C SER A 313 16.28 -26.21 0.56
N ASN A 314 15.61 -25.24 -0.06
CA ASN A 314 14.30 -25.44 -0.67
C ASN A 314 14.45 -26.08 -2.06
N PRO A 315 13.85 -27.26 -2.33
CA PRO A 315 13.99 -27.94 -3.63
C PRO A 315 13.42 -27.12 -4.79
N ASN A 316 12.45 -26.22 -4.53
CA ASN A 316 11.82 -25.36 -5.52
C ASN A 316 12.46 -23.96 -5.60
N ARG A 317 13.64 -23.76 -5.01
CA ARG A 317 14.33 -22.46 -4.93
C ARG A 317 14.39 -21.74 -6.27
N ASP A 318 14.90 -22.39 -7.32
CA ASP A 318 15.15 -21.72 -8.59
C ASP A 318 13.83 -21.28 -9.27
N GLN A 319 12.77 -22.06 -9.11
CA GLN A 319 11.41 -21.69 -9.54
C GLN A 319 10.87 -20.51 -8.72
N LEU A 320 11.01 -20.53 -7.39
CA LEU A 320 10.55 -19.45 -6.52
C LEU A 320 11.25 -18.13 -6.85
N LEU A 321 12.58 -18.17 -6.97
CA LEU A 321 13.40 -16.99 -7.20
C LEU A 321 13.21 -16.40 -8.61
N SER A 322 13.03 -17.24 -9.63
CA SER A 322 12.77 -16.78 -11.01
C SER A 322 11.40 -16.13 -11.19
N GLN A 323 10.45 -16.40 -10.29
CA GLN A 323 9.10 -15.83 -10.31
C GLN A 323 8.94 -14.60 -9.41
N ILE A 324 10.00 -14.15 -8.74
CA ILE A 324 9.95 -12.94 -7.91
C ILE A 324 9.57 -11.75 -8.81
N LYS A 325 8.55 -11.01 -8.37
CA LYS A 325 8.22 -9.72 -8.97
C LYS A 325 8.79 -8.61 -8.09
N ILE A 326 9.47 -7.66 -8.72
CA ILE A 326 10.14 -6.54 -8.05
C ILE A 326 9.73 -5.24 -8.75
N GLU A 327 9.29 -4.25 -7.96
CA GLU A 327 9.03 -2.89 -8.41
C GLU A 327 9.68 -1.91 -7.42
N VAL A 328 10.67 -1.16 -7.89
CA VAL A 328 11.43 -0.22 -7.05
C VAL A 328 11.29 1.21 -7.51
N TYR A 329 11.24 2.14 -6.55
CA TYR A 329 11.29 3.57 -6.78
C TYR A 329 12.64 4.16 -6.35
N ASP A 330 12.93 5.34 -6.91
CA ASP A 330 14.13 6.13 -6.62
C ASP A 330 13.93 7.15 -5.49
#